data_AF-A0A7S1EZI7-F1
#
_entry.id   AF-A0A7S1EZI7-F1
#
_cell.length_a   1.000
_cell.length_b   1.000
_cell.length_c   1.000
_cell.angle_alpha   90.00
_cell.angle_beta   90.00
_cell.angle_gamma   90.00
#
_symmetry.space_group_name_H-M   'P 1'
#
loop_
_entity.id
_entity.type
_entity.pdbx_description
1 polymer ?
#
loop_
_entity_poly.entity_id
_entity_poly.type
_entity_poly.pdbx_seq_one_letter_code
_entity_poly.pdbx_strand_id
1 'polypeptide(L)'
;ARSSGRPSLGVQACKTVLHKMVPRLIELRQSDYTAVVGPYHDNGLFANVLQVYDLLLFSKPESVVLVDWRRRGGEEHFQYGPPGLDLWTHLFANTDRCRSVSGREEDLAGSVNIPSRINCVFLNMLRGYLWTLPKHDFDHLRKAYAEAGSVLQVSAIIEARLGKVRGPWNTGCYTVGVHKRLDTPEVVACQLSQRMPGSQEFIAKARQLLHAVTCDRRALFLATDDALAVEAFQEAFPPGGPVELFCREVKRTEGGLRADGIDNEVHRSACGAVDAED
;
A
#
# COMPACT_ATOMS: atom_id res chain seq x y z
N ALA A 1 16.31 34.71 -8.80
CA ALA A 1 16.58 34.32 -7.40
C ALA A 1 15.46 34.85 -6.49
N ARG A 2 14.48 34.00 -6.16
CA ARG A 2 13.53 34.24 -5.06
C ARG A 2 13.61 33.01 -4.17
N SER A 3 14.31 33.14 -3.05
CA SER A 3 14.22 32.19 -1.94
C SER A 3 12.82 32.33 -1.35
N SER A 4 11.85 31.61 -1.92
CA SER A 4 10.57 31.44 -1.24
C SER A 4 10.89 30.78 0.10
N GLY A 5 10.56 31.44 1.20
CA GLY A 5 10.84 30.99 2.58
C GLY A 5 10.11 29.71 2.99
N ARG A 6 9.84 28.80 2.05
CA ARG A 6 9.36 27.45 2.32
C ARG A 6 10.54 26.63 2.84
N PRO A 7 10.42 26.00 4.02
CA PRO A 7 11.44 25.09 4.52
C PRO A 7 11.70 24.01 3.46
N SER A 8 12.95 23.55 3.33
CA SER A 8 13.23 22.43 2.45
C SER A 8 12.40 21.21 2.87
N LEU A 9 12.01 20.40 1.89
CA LEU A 9 11.28 19.15 2.13
C LEU A 9 11.99 18.27 3.16
N GLY A 10 13.34 18.25 3.15
CA GLY A 10 14.15 17.58 4.15
C GLY A 10 13.94 18.11 5.58
N VAL A 11 13.88 19.44 5.78
CA VAL A 11 13.60 20.03 7.11
C VAL A 11 12.19 19.66 7.59
N GLN A 12 11.21 19.63 6.70
CA GLN A 12 9.85 19.19 7.06
C GLN A 12 9.80 17.70 7.42
N ALA A 13 10.54 16.87 6.69
CA ALA A 13 10.68 15.44 6.98
C ALA A 13 11.31 15.22 8.36
N CYS A 14 12.43 15.88 8.66
CA CYS A 14 13.09 15.78 9.97
C CYS A 14 12.17 16.25 11.11
N LYS A 15 11.45 17.37 10.95
CA LYS A 15 10.46 17.83 11.92
C LYS A 15 9.35 16.81 12.13
N THR A 16 8.89 16.16 11.06
CA THR A 16 7.86 15.12 11.13
C THR A 16 8.36 13.92 11.92
N VAL A 17 9.58 13.45 11.65
CA VAL A 17 10.21 12.36 12.41
C VAL A 17 10.31 12.71 13.88
N LEU A 18 10.92 13.84 14.20
CA LEU A 18 11.22 14.21 15.58
C LEU A 18 9.96 14.52 16.40
N HIS A 19 8.97 15.20 15.82
CA HIS A 19 7.80 15.67 16.57
C HIS A 19 6.59 14.75 16.48
N LYS A 20 6.51 13.88 15.47
CA LYS A 20 5.37 12.96 15.31
C LYS A 20 5.76 11.51 15.50
N MET A 21 6.88 11.06 14.92
CA MET A 21 7.22 9.62 14.91
C MET A 21 7.95 9.20 16.18
N VAL A 22 9.02 9.90 16.57
CA VAL A 22 9.85 9.55 17.75
C VAL A 22 9.02 9.48 19.03
N PRO A 23 8.12 10.43 19.36
CA PRO A 23 7.29 10.32 20.57
C PRO A 23 6.41 9.06 20.59
N ARG A 24 5.88 8.64 19.44
CA ARG A 24 5.05 7.42 19.32
C ARG A 24 5.88 6.16 19.45
N LEU A 25 7.09 6.16 18.92
CA LEU A 25 8.03 5.06 19.14
C LEU A 25 8.40 4.94 20.62
N ILE A 26 8.63 6.06 21.31
CA ILE A 26 8.90 6.08 22.75
C ILE A 26 7.70 5.53 23.52
N GLU A 27 6.49 6.00 23.22
CA GLU A 27 5.24 5.53 23.83
C GLU A 27 5.04 4.02 23.64
N LEU A 28 5.25 3.49 22.43
CA LEU A 28 5.16 2.06 22.15
C LEU A 28 6.24 1.23 22.86
N ARG A 29 7.36 1.82 23.26
CA ARG A 29 8.46 1.10 23.94
C ARG A 29 8.41 1.19 25.45
N GLN A 30 7.85 2.27 26.01
CA GLN A 30 7.95 2.56 27.43
C GLN A 30 6.62 2.41 28.19
N SER A 31 5.48 2.41 27.51
CA SER A 31 4.18 2.33 28.17
C SER A 31 3.83 0.89 28.59
N ASP A 32 3.10 0.75 29.69
CA ASP A 32 2.51 -0.51 30.11
C ASP A 32 1.12 -0.63 29.48
N TYR A 33 1.06 -1.22 28.29
CA TYR A 33 -0.17 -1.44 27.53
C TYR A 33 -0.30 -2.90 27.15
N THR A 34 -1.55 -3.35 27.06
CA THR A 34 -1.92 -4.69 26.58
C THR A 34 -2.28 -4.68 25.10
N ALA A 35 -2.68 -3.53 24.57
CA ALA A 35 -3.07 -3.36 23.18
C ALA A 35 -2.67 -2.00 22.60
N VAL A 36 -2.61 -1.93 21.27
CA VAL A 36 -2.32 -0.71 20.50
C VAL A 36 -3.45 -0.50 19.50
N VAL A 37 -4.12 0.64 19.58
CA VAL A 37 -5.19 1.00 18.64
C VAL A 37 -4.61 1.84 17.49
N GLY A 38 -4.78 1.35 16.27
CA GLY A 38 -4.42 2.01 15.03
C GLY A 38 -5.66 2.38 14.22
N PRO A 39 -6.15 3.62 14.28
CA PRO A 39 -7.19 4.07 13.38
C PRO A 39 -6.67 4.19 11.95
N TYR A 40 -7.56 4.14 10.97
CA TYR A 40 -7.19 4.55 9.61
C TYR A 40 -6.83 6.05 9.58
N HIS A 41 -5.97 6.39 8.62
CA HIS A 41 -5.70 7.74 8.19
C HIS A 41 -6.38 7.96 6.85
N ASP A 42 -6.83 9.19 6.62
CA ASP A 42 -7.45 9.58 5.37
C ASP A 42 -6.38 9.65 4.25
N ASN A 43 -6.10 8.48 3.67
CA ASN A 43 -5.06 8.23 2.68
C ASN A 43 -5.42 6.95 1.91
N GLY A 44 -4.63 6.58 0.91
CA GLY A 44 -4.82 5.33 0.17
C GLY A 44 -4.72 4.08 1.05
N LEU A 45 -5.33 2.98 0.60
CA LEU A 45 -5.39 1.71 1.33
C LEU A 45 -4.01 1.24 1.80
N PHE A 46 -3.04 1.20 0.88
CA PHE A 46 -1.73 0.64 1.20
C PHE A 46 -0.95 1.49 2.21
N ALA A 47 -1.19 2.81 2.25
CA ALA A 47 -0.61 3.67 3.28
C ALA A 47 -1.09 3.29 4.69
N ASN A 48 -2.35 2.85 4.80
CA ASN A 48 -2.95 2.33 6.02
C ASN A 48 -2.45 0.91 6.34
N VAL A 49 -2.32 0.02 5.35
CA VAL A 49 -1.70 -1.30 5.55
C VAL A 49 -0.27 -1.16 6.11
N LEU A 50 0.53 -0.25 5.56
CA LEU A 50 1.88 0.02 6.07
C LEU A 50 1.88 0.56 7.50
N GLN A 51 0.86 1.34 7.89
CA GLN A 51 0.73 1.78 9.28
C GLN A 51 0.49 0.59 10.22
N VAL A 52 -0.31 -0.40 9.81
CA VAL A 52 -0.49 -1.63 10.60
C VAL A 52 0.83 -2.40 10.73
N TYR A 53 1.65 -2.44 9.68
CA TYR A 53 2.98 -3.06 9.74
C TYR A 53 3.89 -2.34 10.73
N ASP A 54 3.87 -1.00 10.73
CA ASP A 54 4.62 -0.20 11.71
C ASP A 54 4.16 -0.51 13.14
N LEU A 55 2.84 -0.60 13.38
CA LEU A 55 2.31 -0.94 14.71
C LEU A 55 2.74 -2.35 15.12
N LEU A 56 2.68 -3.34 14.23
CA LEU A 56 3.11 -4.70 14.51
C LEU A 56 4.62 -4.79 14.82
N LEU A 57 5.43 -4.03 14.09
CA LEU A 57 6.88 -3.99 14.25
C LEU A 57 7.33 -3.28 15.54
N PHE A 58 6.69 -2.16 15.88
CA PHE A 58 7.15 -1.29 16.97
C PHE A 58 6.45 -1.54 18.30
N SER A 59 5.29 -2.21 18.31
CA SER A 59 4.62 -2.62 19.54
C SER A 59 5.30 -3.83 20.20
N LYS A 60 4.99 -4.08 21.47
CA LYS A 60 5.51 -5.26 22.19
C LYS A 60 4.96 -6.55 21.56
N PRO A 61 5.77 -7.63 21.44
CA PRO A 61 5.33 -8.89 20.83
C PRO A 61 4.05 -9.49 21.42
N GLU A 62 3.85 -9.34 22.73
CA GLU A 62 2.70 -9.83 23.51
C GLU A 62 1.46 -8.94 23.44
N SER A 63 1.60 -7.71 22.95
CA SER A 63 0.47 -6.79 22.81
C SER A 63 -0.42 -7.17 21.63
N VAL A 64 -1.67 -6.72 21.61
CA VAL A 64 -2.56 -6.88 20.45
C VAL A 64 -2.59 -5.58 19.63
N VAL A 65 -2.43 -5.65 18.31
CA VAL A 65 -2.74 -4.52 17.42
C VAL A 65 -4.23 -4.56 17.08
N LEU A 66 -4.95 -3.53 17.52
CA LEU A 66 -6.36 -3.32 17.26
C LEU A 66 -6.54 -2.30 16.14
N VAL A 67 -7.19 -2.70 15.06
CA VAL A 67 -7.34 -1.87 13.86
C VAL A 67 -8.74 -1.25 13.84
N ASP A 68 -8.83 0.07 13.82
CA ASP A 68 -10.10 0.80 13.63
C ASP A 68 -10.19 1.34 12.20
N TRP A 69 -10.66 0.49 11.29
CA TRP A 69 -10.91 0.82 9.88
C TRP A 69 -12.40 0.91 9.55
N ARG A 70 -13.21 1.25 10.55
CA ARG A 70 -14.64 1.48 10.33
C ARG A 70 -14.85 2.83 9.65
N ARG A 71 -15.37 2.79 8.42
CA ARG A 71 -15.68 3.98 7.62
C ARG A 71 -16.63 4.92 8.39
N ARG A 72 -16.28 6.20 8.47
CA ARG A 72 -17.07 7.28 9.12
C ARG A 72 -17.93 8.04 8.13
N GLY A 73 -17.53 8.08 6.84
CA GLY A 73 -18.28 8.71 5.75
C GLY A 73 -17.87 10.13 5.39
N GLY A 74 -16.92 10.74 6.11
CA GLY A 74 -16.40 12.08 5.86
C GLY A 74 -14.99 12.13 5.27
N GLU A 75 -14.45 10.99 4.86
CA GLU A 75 -13.08 10.83 4.35
C GLU A 75 -12.96 11.29 2.89
N GLU A 76 -11.87 11.95 2.56
CA GLU A 76 -11.52 12.39 1.20
C GLU A 76 -10.78 11.31 0.40
N HIS A 77 -10.02 10.42 1.05
CA HIS A 77 -9.09 9.49 0.42
C HIS A 77 -9.31 8.03 0.81
N PHE A 78 -9.66 7.74 2.06
CA PHE A 78 -9.89 6.36 2.52
C PHE A 78 -11.32 5.89 2.23
N GLN A 79 -11.76 5.98 0.97
CA GLN A 79 -13.17 5.87 0.56
C GLN A 79 -13.72 4.46 0.33
N TYR A 80 -13.01 3.41 0.76
CA TYR A 80 -13.32 2.02 0.41
C TYR A 80 -14.57 1.48 1.14
N GLY A 81 -15.71 1.52 0.45
CA GLY A 81 -16.99 0.99 0.93
C GLY A 81 -17.86 1.99 1.72
N PRO A 82 -19.11 1.60 2.05
CA PRO A 82 -20.08 2.49 2.69
C PRO A 82 -19.68 2.85 4.13
N PRO A 83 -20.20 3.98 4.68
CA PRO A 83 -20.06 4.30 6.09
C PRO A 83 -20.53 3.14 6.98
N GLY A 84 -19.81 2.90 8.08
CA GLY A 84 -20.04 1.79 9.00
C GLY A 84 -19.37 0.47 8.59
N LEU A 85 -18.94 0.32 7.32
CA LEU A 85 -18.17 -0.86 6.92
C LEU A 85 -16.84 -0.90 7.67
N ASP A 86 -16.56 -2.03 8.30
CA ASP A 86 -15.24 -2.35 8.81
C ASP A 86 -14.40 -2.98 7.70
N LEU A 87 -13.54 -2.17 7.08
CA LEU A 87 -12.72 -2.63 5.96
C LEU A 87 -11.66 -3.65 6.40
N TRP A 88 -11.23 -3.64 7.67
CA TRP A 88 -10.24 -4.59 8.15
C TRP A 88 -10.75 -6.02 8.03
N THR A 89 -11.93 -6.31 8.61
CA THR A 89 -12.51 -7.66 8.60
C THR A 89 -12.96 -8.11 7.21
N HIS A 90 -13.18 -7.16 6.31
CA HIS A 90 -13.42 -7.44 4.90
C HIS A 90 -12.16 -8.00 4.20
N LEU A 91 -10.99 -7.42 4.46
CA LEU A 91 -9.73 -7.76 3.78
C LEU A 91 -8.91 -8.83 4.51
N PHE A 92 -8.90 -8.79 5.84
CA PHE A 92 -8.04 -9.58 6.69
C PHE A 92 -8.84 -10.39 7.72
N ALA A 93 -8.33 -11.56 8.07
CA ALA A 93 -8.83 -12.34 9.19
C ALA A 93 -8.32 -11.75 10.51
N ASN A 94 -9.14 -11.84 11.54
CA ASN A 94 -8.71 -11.52 12.90
C ASN A 94 -7.79 -12.62 13.43
N THR A 95 -6.66 -12.23 13.99
CA THR A 95 -5.69 -13.09 14.66
C THR A 95 -5.53 -12.65 16.11
N ASP A 96 -4.87 -13.48 16.93
CA ASP A 96 -4.57 -13.12 18.32
C ASP A 96 -3.68 -11.86 18.41
N ARG A 97 -2.81 -11.66 17.42
CA ARG A 97 -1.86 -10.55 17.40
C ARG A 97 -2.41 -9.29 16.71
N CYS A 98 -3.32 -9.44 15.75
CA CYS A 98 -3.85 -8.34 14.96
C CYS A 98 -5.31 -8.58 14.57
N ARG A 99 -6.20 -7.68 14.96
CA ARG A 99 -7.64 -7.80 14.72
C ARG A 99 -8.35 -6.45 14.71
N SER A 100 -9.56 -6.42 14.18
CA SER A 100 -10.42 -5.23 14.25
C SER A 100 -10.87 -4.92 15.68
N VAL A 101 -11.10 -3.63 15.95
CA VAL A 101 -11.74 -3.15 17.20
C VAL A 101 -13.19 -3.63 17.24
N SER A 102 -13.52 -4.47 18.23
CA SER A 102 -14.88 -5.01 18.39
C SER A 102 -15.87 -4.00 18.99
N GLY A 103 -15.39 -2.85 19.47
CA GLY A 103 -16.20 -1.83 20.15
C GLY A 103 -16.51 -2.16 21.61
N ARG A 104 -15.94 -3.25 22.16
CA ARG A 104 -16.06 -3.61 23.59
C ARG A 104 -15.08 -2.77 24.41
N GLU A 105 -15.50 -2.33 25.60
CA GLU A 105 -14.64 -1.59 26.53
C GLU A 105 -13.38 -2.37 26.92
N GLU A 106 -13.48 -3.70 26.99
CA GLU A 106 -12.36 -4.61 27.29
C GLU A 106 -11.22 -4.53 26.26
N ASP A 107 -11.54 -4.26 24.98
CA ASP A 107 -10.51 -4.07 23.94
C ASP A 107 -9.72 -2.78 24.16
N LEU A 108 -10.35 -1.78 24.79
CA LEU A 108 -9.77 -0.45 24.96
C LEU A 108 -9.10 -0.25 26.32
N ALA A 109 -9.47 -1.06 27.32
CA ALA A 109 -8.89 -1.03 28.65
C ALA A 109 -7.39 -1.37 28.61
N GLY A 110 -6.54 -0.44 29.03
CA GLY A 110 -5.08 -0.61 28.97
C GLY A 110 -4.49 -0.52 27.56
N SER A 111 -5.26 -0.04 26.58
CA SER A 111 -4.76 0.19 25.22
C SER A 111 -4.10 1.57 25.08
N VAL A 112 -3.14 1.67 24.17
CA VAL A 112 -2.57 2.95 23.74
C VAL A 112 -3.03 3.27 22.32
N ASN A 113 -3.53 4.49 22.12
CA ASN A 113 -4.01 4.93 20.81
C ASN A 113 -2.88 5.64 20.03
N ILE A 114 -2.63 5.21 18.81
CA ILE A 114 -1.63 5.78 17.90
C ILE A 114 -2.35 6.45 16.73
N PRO A 115 -2.83 7.71 16.90
CA PRO A 115 -3.63 8.40 15.91
C PRO A 115 -2.81 9.00 14.76
N SER A 116 -1.50 8.77 14.73
CA SER A 116 -0.58 9.35 13.76
C SER A 116 0.38 8.30 13.20
N ARG A 117 0.72 8.45 11.91
CA ARG A 117 1.62 7.53 11.23
C ARG A 117 3.02 7.52 11.84
N ILE A 118 3.57 6.33 12.03
CA ILE A 118 4.95 6.14 12.47
C ILE A 118 5.87 6.05 11.26
N ASN A 119 5.39 5.49 10.15
CA ASN A 119 6.03 5.24 8.86
C ASN A 119 7.34 6.00 8.55
N CYS A 120 8.43 5.58 9.17
CA CYS A 120 9.77 6.12 8.94
C CYS A 120 10.34 5.64 7.59
N VAL A 121 9.96 4.42 7.17
CA VAL A 121 10.60 3.69 6.05
C VAL A 121 10.00 4.07 4.69
N PHE A 122 8.72 4.43 4.67
CA PHE A 122 7.99 4.75 3.44
C PHE A 122 7.60 6.23 3.38
N LEU A 123 8.19 7.07 4.24
CA LEU A 123 8.17 8.51 4.04
C LEU A 123 9.03 8.83 2.80
N ASN A 124 8.38 9.22 1.71
CA ASN A 124 9.04 9.45 0.42
C ASN A 124 10.30 10.33 0.52
N MET A 125 10.24 11.39 1.32
CA MET A 125 11.36 12.32 1.52
C MET A 125 12.59 11.72 2.20
N LEU A 126 12.44 10.59 2.91
CA LEU A 126 13.54 9.91 3.61
C LEU A 126 13.88 8.54 3.01
N ARG A 127 13.09 8.07 2.04
CA ARG A 127 13.27 6.76 1.43
C ARG A 127 14.67 6.58 0.84
N GLY A 128 15.24 7.64 0.25
CA GLY A 128 16.62 7.67 -0.25
C GLY A 128 17.67 7.25 0.79
N TYR A 129 17.53 7.69 2.04
CA TYR A 129 18.47 7.38 3.11
C TYR A 129 18.45 5.91 3.51
N LEU A 130 17.30 5.23 3.39
CA LEU A 130 17.21 3.80 3.72
C LEU A 130 18.04 2.94 2.79
N TRP A 131 18.13 3.35 1.52
CA TRP A 131 18.99 2.69 0.53
C TRP A 131 20.48 2.96 0.76
N THR A 132 20.81 3.95 1.60
CA THR A 132 22.19 4.25 2.01
C THR A 132 22.58 3.57 3.33
N LEU A 133 21.65 2.87 3.99
CA LEU A 133 21.98 2.11 5.19
C LEU A 133 23.02 1.03 4.90
N PRO A 134 23.87 0.68 5.87
CA PRO A 134 24.70 -0.51 5.77
C PRO A 134 23.85 -1.73 5.38
N LYS A 135 24.36 -2.58 4.48
CA LYS A 135 23.61 -3.72 3.94
C LYS A 135 22.99 -4.60 5.04
N HIS A 136 23.75 -4.83 6.11
CA HIS A 136 23.29 -5.59 7.27
C HIS A 136 22.01 -5.00 7.89
N ASP A 137 22.00 -3.68 8.13
CA ASP A 137 20.88 -3.00 8.77
C ASP A 137 19.67 -2.92 7.85
N PHE A 138 19.91 -2.71 6.55
CA PHE A 138 18.85 -2.76 5.54
C PHE A 138 18.21 -4.15 5.44
N ASP A 139 19.02 -5.21 5.42
CA ASP A 139 18.54 -6.59 5.38
C ASP A 139 17.77 -6.96 6.66
N HIS A 140 18.25 -6.52 7.83
CA HIS A 140 17.53 -6.68 9.10
C HIS A 140 16.18 -5.99 9.04
N LEU A 141 16.13 -4.71 8.65
CA LEU A 141 14.89 -3.95 8.54
C LEU A 141 13.89 -4.65 7.60
N ARG A 142 14.36 -5.15 6.45
CA ARG A 142 13.51 -5.90 5.51
C ARG A 142 12.92 -7.17 6.13
N LYS A 143 13.73 -7.95 6.86
CA LYS A 143 13.26 -9.17 7.54
C LYS A 143 12.21 -8.83 8.60
N ALA A 144 12.47 -7.80 9.40
CA ALA A 144 11.55 -7.38 10.45
C ALA A 144 10.18 -6.93 9.90
N TYR A 145 10.15 -6.19 8.78
CA TYR A 145 8.89 -5.84 8.10
C TYR A 145 8.20 -7.05 7.48
N ALA A 146 8.96 -8.00 6.93
CA ALA A 146 8.39 -9.24 6.38
C ALA A 146 7.75 -10.10 7.48
N GLU A 147 8.41 -10.21 8.63
CA GLU A 147 7.90 -10.89 9.82
C GLU A 147 6.65 -10.20 10.36
N ALA A 148 6.65 -8.86 10.49
CA ALA A 148 5.46 -8.11 10.89
C ALA A 148 4.28 -8.34 9.92
N GLY A 149 4.53 -8.29 8.61
CA GLY A 149 3.51 -8.56 7.59
C GLY A 149 2.99 -10.00 7.60
N SER A 150 3.81 -10.97 8.02
CA SER A 150 3.43 -12.39 8.06
C SER A 150 2.33 -12.72 9.08
N VAL A 151 2.09 -11.82 10.04
CA VAL A 151 0.98 -11.92 10.99
C VAL A 151 -0.36 -11.75 10.29
N LEU A 152 -0.40 -11.01 9.18
CA LEU A 152 -1.64 -10.74 8.48
C LEU A 152 -2.09 -11.96 7.69
N GLN A 153 -3.31 -12.38 7.96
CA GLN A 153 -3.99 -13.42 7.21
C GLN A 153 -5.09 -12.77 6.39
N VAL A 154 -5.20 -13.16 5.12
CA VAL A 154 -6.31 -12.69 4.27
C VAL A 154 -7.63 -13.24 4.78
N SER A 155 -8.71 -12.47 4.62
CA SER A 155 -10.05 -12.93 5.02
C SER A 155 -10.51 -14.09 4.14
N ALA A 156 -11.49 -14.86 4.61
CA ALA A 156 -12.11 -15.93 3.81
C ALA A 156 -12.74 -15.39 2.52
N ILE A 157 -13.21 -14.14 2.51
CA ILE A 157 -13.77 -13.46 1.34
C ILE A 157 -12.68 -13.29 0.27
N ILE A 158 -11.51 -12.78 0.68
CA ILE A 158 -10.36 -12.58 -0.20
C ILE A 158 -9.79 -13.91 -0.65
N GLU A 159 -9.63 -14.89 0.24
CA GLU A 159 -9.09 -16.21 -0.11
C GLU A 159 -9.97 -16.91 -1.16
N ALA A 160 -11.30 -16.83 -1.04
CA ALA A 160 -12.20 -17.38 -2.05
C ALA A 160 -12.03 -16.71 -3.43
N ARG A 161 -11.75 -15.41 -3.47
CA ARG A 161 -11.47 -14.67 -4.72
C ARG A 161 -10.10 -15.05 -5.28
N LEU A 162 -9.08 -15.10 -4.44
CA LEU A 162 -7.75 -15.56 -4.82
C LEU A 162 -7.80 -16.98 -5.38
N GLY A 163 -8.62 -17.87 -4.82
CA GLY A 163 -8.83 -19.23 -5.35
C GLY A 163 -9.34 -19.23 -6.80
N LYS A 164 -10.28 -18.33 -7.15
CA LYS A 164 -10.79 -18.18 -8.53
C LYS A 164 -9.72 -17.66 -9.49
N VAL A 165 -8.86 -16.75 -9.02
CA VAL A 165 -7.78 -16.18 -9.84
C VAL A 165 -6.62 -17.16 -9.99
N ARG A 166 -6.23 -17.85 -8.91
CA ARG A 166 -5.08 -18.77 -8.86
C ARG A 166 -5.36 -20.11 -9.54
N GLY A 167 -6.59 -20.63 -9.46
CA GLY A 167 -6.95 -21.98 -9.91
C GLY A 167 -6.38 -22.41 -11.27
N PRO A 168 -6.42 -21.57 -12.32
CA PRO A 168 -5.83 -21.90 -13.63
C PRO A 168 -4.29 -22.03 -13.70
N TRP A 169 -3.53 -21.80 -12.61
CA TRP A 169 -2.11 -21.42 -12.64
C TRP A 169 -1.20 -22.35 -11.82
N ASN A 170 -1.78 -23.35 -11.18
CA ASN A 170 -1.17 -24.07 -10.06
C ASN A 170 0.08 -24.90 -10.42
N THR A 171 0.44 -25.02 -11.70
CA THR A 171 1.67 -25.71 -12.14
C THR A 171 2.24 -25.10 -13.42
N GLY A 172 3.53 -24.72 -13.39
CA GLY A 172 4.35 -24.48 -14.60
C GLY A 172 4.21 -23.11 -15.30
N CYS A 173 3.49 -22.14 -14.71
CA CYS A 173 3.39 -20.79 -15.26
C CYS A 173 4.49 -19.87 -14.69
N TYR A 174 5.27 -19.22 -15.55
CA TYR A 174 6.15 -18.13 -15.15
C TYR A 174 5.40 -16.80 -15.24
N THR A 175 5.34 -16.08 -14.13
CA THR A 175 4.51 -14.88 -14.00
C THR A 175 5.38 -13.65 -13.78
N VAL A 176 5.00 -12.54 -14.41
CA VAL A 176 5.58 -11.22 -14.16
C VAL A 176 4.48 -10.27 -13.72
N GLY A 177 4.63 -9.69 -12.53
CA GLY A 177 3.77 -8.62 -12.05
C GLY A 177 4.33 -7.25 -12.43
N VAL A 178 3.50 -6.41 -13.02
CA VAL A 178 3.77 -5.00 -13.33
C VAL A 178 2.77 -4.16 -12.57
N HIS A 179 3.28 -3.26 -11.73
CA HIS A 179 2.48 -2.20 -11.13
C HIS A 179 2.92 -0.87 -11.71
N LYS A 180 2.04 -0.23 -12.50
CA LYS A 180 2.26 1.09 -13.06
C LYS A 180 1.24 2.06 -12.47
N ARG A 181 1.70 3.21 -12.01
CA ARG A 181 0.80 4.30 -11.60
C ARG A 181 0.62 5.31 -12.73
N LEU A 182 -0.50 6.01 -12.69
CA LEU A 182 -0.81 7.16 -13.53
C LEU A 182 0.25 8.24 -13.32
N ASP A 183 0.67 8.84 -14.42
CA ASP A 183 1.72 9.85 -14.42
C ASP A 183 1.15 11.21 -14.00
N THR A 184 1.07 11.45 -12.69
CA THR A 184 0.71 12.76 -12.14
C THR A 184 1.93 13.43 -11.49
N PRO A 185 2.01 14.77 -11.48
CA PRO A 185 3.10 15.48 -10.81
C PRO A 185 3.30 15.06 -9.35
N GLU A 186 2.22 14.78 -8.63
CA GLU A 186 2.26 14.28 -7.24
C GLU A 186 2.88 12.89 -7.17
N VAL A 187 2.44 11.95 -8.01
CA VAL A 187 3.00 10.59 -8.07
C VAL A 187 4.48 10.63 -8.46
N VAL A 188 4.86 11.48 -9.42
CA VAL A 188 6.24 11.70 -9.86
C VAL A 188 7.09 12.23 -8.72
N ALA A 189 6.64 13.27 -8.02
CA ALA A 189 7.33 13.81 -6.84
C ALA A 189 7.48 12.76 -5.72
N CYS A 190 6.56 11.79 -5.69
CA CYS A 190 6.56 10.66 -4.77
C CYS A 190 7.46 9.46 -5.17
N GLN A 191 8.14 9.51 -6.32
CA GLN A 191 9.08 8.47 -6.74
C GLN A 191 10.52 8.75 -6.31
N LEU A 192 11.29 7.67 -6.11
CA LEU A 192 12.70 7.74 -5.69
C LEU A 192 13.58 8.56 -6.66
N SER A 193 13.34 8.43 -7.96
CA SER A 193 14.04 9.19 -9.00
C SER A 193 13.31 10.46 -9.42
N GLN A 194 12.22 10.82 -8.73
CA GLN A 194 11.30 11.88 -9.13
C GLN A 194 10.87 11.79 -10.60
N ARG A 195 10.66 10.55 -11.08
CA ARG A 195 10.24 10.24 -12.44
C ARG A 195 9.31 9.02 -12.42
N MET A 196 8.35 9.01 -13.32
CA MET A 196 7.60 7.81 -13.67
C MET A 196 8.07 7.29 -15.04
N PRO A 197 8.55 6.04 -15.16
CA PRO A 197 8.85 5.47 -16.48
C PRO A 197 7.59 5.37 -17.35
N GLY A 198 7.75 5.60 -18.65
CA GLY A 198 6.65 5.42 -19.61
C GLY A 198 6.26 3.95 -19.77
N SER A 199 5.04 3.68 -20.26
CA SER A 199 4.53 2.30 -20.44
C SER A 199 5.47 1.42 -21.26
N GLN A 200 6.12 1.98 -22.29
CA GLN A 200 7.06 1.25 -23.14
C GLN A 200 8.28 0.71 -22.40
N GLU A 201 8.78 1.42 -21.38
CA GLU A 201 9.89 0.94 -20.57
C GLU A 201 9.49 -0.26 -19.70
N PHE A 202 8.29 -0.21 -19.10
CA PHE A 202 7.74 -1.34 -18.35
C PHE A 202 7.49 -2.55 -19.26
N ILE A 203 6.91 -2.34 -20.44
CA ILE A 203 6.67 -3.40 -21.44
C ILE A 203 7.98 -4.06 -21.87
N ALA A 204 8.99 -3.27 -22.22
CA ALA A 204 10.29 -3.77 -22.63
C ALA A 204 10.93 -4.63 -21.53
N LYS A 205 10.86 -4.17 -20.27
CA LYS A 205 11.40 -4.91 -19.13
C LYS A 205 10.61 -6.19 -18.84
N ALA A 206 9.29 -6.14 -18.91
CA ALA A 206 8.44 -7.31 -18.71
C ALA A 206 8.69 -8.39 -19.78
N ARG A 207 8.83 -7.98 -21.06
CA ARG A 207 9.25 -8.90 -22.14
C ARG A 207 10.59 -9.53 -21.82
N GLN A 208 11.59 -8.75 -21.43
CA GLN A 208 12.91 -9.30 -21.08
C GLN A 208 12.81 -10.38 -20.00
N LEU A 209 12.05 -10.15 -18.94
CA LEU A 209 11.88 -11.11 -17.83
C LEU A 209 11.15 -12.38 -18.29
N LEU A 210 10.04 -12.23 -19.03
CA LEU A 210 9.24 -13.36 -19.52
C LEU A 210 10.01 -14.26 -20.50
N HIS A 211 10.94 -13.69 -21.28
CA HIS A 211 11.78 -14.45 -22.22
C HIS A 211 13.05 -15.01 -21.58
N ALA A 212 13.42 -14.55 -20.38
CA ALA A 212 14.60 -15.05 -19.66
C ALA A 212 14.42 -16.48 -19.12
N VAL A 213 13.18 -16.99 -19.09
CA VAL A 213 12.84 -18.32 -18.58
C VAL A 213 12.17 -19.15 -19.68
N THR A 214 12.66 -20.38 -19.84
CA THR A 214 12.01 -21.40 -20.67
C THR A 214 10.92 -22.07 -19.85
N CYS A 215 9.66 -21.79 -20.20
CA CYS A 215 8.48 -22.40 -19.59
C CYS A 215 7.36 -22.50 -20.63
N ASP A 216 6.43 -23.43 -20.39
CA ASP A 216 5.32 -23.70 -21.31
C ASP A 216 4.26 -22.61 -21.25
N ARG A 217 4.07 -22.00 -20.07
CA ARG A 217 3.06 -20.96 -19.84
C ARG A 217 3.69 -19.71 -19.26
N ARG A 218 3.30 -18.57 -19.80
CA ARG A 218 3.77 -17.24 -19.37
C ARG A 218 2.56 -16.34 -19.16
N ALA A 219 2.58 -15.58 -18.08
CA ALA A 219 1.53 -14.62 -17.80
C ALA A 219 2.10 -13.31 -17.28
N LEU A 220 1.44 -12.21 -17.64
CA LEU A 220 1.74 -10.87 -17.17
C LEU A 220 0.53 -10.33 -16.41
N PHE A 221 0.73 -9.89 -15.17
CA PHE A 221 -0.28 -9.17 -14.41
C PHE A 221 0.01 -7.68 -14.46
N LEU A 222 -0.93 -6.90 -14.97
CA LEU A 222 -0.86 -5.45 -14.96
C LEU A 222 -1.82 -4.90 -13.90
N ALA A 223 -1.26 -4.32 -12.85
CA ALA A 223 -1.96 -3.47 -11.91
C ALA A 223 -1.70 -2.00 -12.29
N THR A 224 -2.72 -1.28 -12.72
CA THR A 224 -2.58 0.12 -13.13
C THR A 224 -3.86 0.92 -12.93
N ASP A 225 -3.72 2.21 -12.65
CA ASP A 225 -4.80 3.22 -12.64
C ASP A 225 -4.80 4.10 -13.91
N ASP A 226 -4.05 3.68 -14.94
CA ASP A 226 -3.84 4.38 -16.23
C ASP A 226 -4.36 3.54 -17.42
N ALA A 227 -5.46 3.96 -18.06
CA ALA A 227 -6.02 3.26 -19.23
C ALA A 227 -5.10 3.25 -20.44
N LEU A 228 -4.30 4.30 -20.67
CA LEU A 228 -3.35 4.32 -21.79
C LEU A 228 -2.25 3.27 -21.58
N ALA A 229 -1.91 2.98 -20.32
CA ALA A 229 -1.07 1.84 -20.01
C ALA A 229 -1.76 0.52 -20.35
N VAL A 230 -3.05 0.37 -20.06
CA VAL A 230 -3.79 -0.86 -20.43
C VAL A 230 -3.75 -1.09 -21.94
N GLU A 231 -4.07 -0.06 -22.74
CA GLU A 231 -4.06 -0.13 -24.19
C GLU A 231 -2.67 -0.52 -24.72
N ALA A 232 -1.62 0.15 -24.25
CA ALA A 232 -0.25 -0.14 -24.65
C ALA A 232 0.18 -1.57 -24.29
N PHE A 233 -0.25 -2.10 -23.14
CA PHE A 233 0.04 -3.48 -22.76
C PHE A 233 -0.79 -4.49 -23.56
N GLN A 234 -2.06 -4.21 -23.86
CA GLN A 234 -2.89 -5.07 -24.70
C GLN A 234 -2.35 -5.17 -26.12
N GLU A 235 -1.86 -4.06 -26.68
CA GLU A 235 -1.17 -4.05 -27.98
C GLU A 235 0.13 -4.87 -27.92
N ALA A 236 0.91 -4.72 -26.84
CA ALA A 236 2.18 -5.40 -26.67
C ALA A 236 2.05 -6.90 -26.35
N PHE A 237 0.93 -7.33 -25.78
CA PHE A 237 0.63 -8.70 -25.34
C PHE A 237 -0.80 -9.09 -25.78
N PRO A 238 -1.01 -9.31 -27.10
CA PRO A 238 -2.34 -9.53 -27.64
C PRO A 238 -2.95 -10.87 -27.19
N PRO A 239 -4.30 -10.96 -27.10
CA PRO A 239 -5.00 -12.21 -26.82
C PRO A 239 -4.58 -13.35 -27.77
N GLY A 240 -4.37 -14.54 -27.22
CA GLY A 240 -3.90 -15.71 -27.99
C GLY A 240 -2.40 -15.71 -28.30
N GLY A 241 -1.66 -14.70 -27.83
CA GLY A 241 -0.20 -14.67 -27.92
C GLY A 241 0.51 -15.64 -26.96
N PRO A 242 1.85 -15.70 -27.00
CA PRO A 242 2.67 -16.58 -26.15
C PRO A 242 2.71 -16.16 -24.67
N VAL A 243 2.15 -14.99 -24.35
CA VAL A 243 2.04 -14.44 -22.99
C VAL A 243 0.59 -14.06 -22.77
N GLU A 244 0.00 -14.58 -21.71
CA GLU A 244 -1.37 -14.24 -21.31
C GLU A 244 -1.34 -12.94 -20.47
N LEU A 245 -2.00 -11.89 -20.96
CA LEU A 245 -2.11 -10.62 -20.24
C LEU A 245 -3.34 -10.61 -19.33
N PHE A 246 -3.12 -10.35 -18.06
CA PHE A 246 -4.15 -10.12 -17.06
C PHE A 246 -4.13 -8.66 -16.65
N CYS A 247 -5.13 -7.94 -17.10
CA CYS A 247 -5.38 -6.57 -16.71
C CYS A 247 -6.85 -6.46 -16.30
N ARG A 248 -7.12 -5.77 -15.20
CA ARG A 248 -8.48 -5.44 -14.81
C ARG A 248 -8.96 -4.22 -15.56
N GLU A 249 -10.28 -4.05 -15.59
CA GLU A 249 -10.88 -2.80 -16.05
C GLU A 249 -10.38 -1.66 -15.17
N VAL A 250 -9.73 -0.68 -15.80
CA VAL A 250 -9.28 0.52 -15.11
C VAL A 250 -10.43 1.48 -15.07
N LYS A 251 -10.76 1.98 -13.89
CA LYS A 251 -11.88 2.92 -13.70
C LYS A 251 -11.66 4.28 -14.39
N ARG A 252 -10.52 4.54 -15.02
CA ARG A 252 -10.08 5.90 -15.41
C ARG A 252 -9.27 5.96 -16.69
N THR A 253 -9.55 6.99 -17.49
CA THR A 253 -8.94 7.22 -18.80
C THR A 253 -8.04 8.46 -18.87
N GLU A 254 -8.18 9.44 -17.97
CA GLU A 254 -7.41 10.70 -18.05
C GLU A 254 -6.89 11.15 -16.67
N GLY A 255 -5.57 11.25 -16.54
CA GLY A 255 -4.92 11.98 -15.45
C GLY A 255 -5.07 13.50 -15.61
N GLY A 256 -4.65 14.26 -14.60
CA GLY A 256 -4.70 15.72 -14.62
C GLY A 256 -5.62 16.30 -13.55
N LEU A 257 -5.95 17.58 -13.69
CA LEU A 257 -6.81 18.32 -12.77
C LEU A 257 -8.27 18.21 -13.22
N ARG A 258 -9.17 17.94 -12.28
CA ARG A 258 -10.61 18.11 -12.47
C ARG A 258 -10.93 19.59 -12.74
N ALA A 259 -12.16 19.87 -13.20
CA ALA A 259 -12.63 21.23 -13.46
C ALA A 259 -12.60 22.17 -12.23
N ASP A 260 -12.53 21.60 -11.03
CA ASP A 260 -12.40 22.31 -9.74
C ASP A 260 -10.93 22.60 -9.34
N GLY A 261 -9.96 22.22 -10.17
CA GLY A 261 -8.53 22.41 -9.90
C GLY A 261 -7.94 21.42 -8.90
N ILE A 262 -8.67 20.35 -8.55
CA ILE A 262 -8.18 19.25 -7.71
C ILE A 262 -7.64 18.14 -8.60
N ASP A 263 -6.51 17.54 -8.23
CA ASP A 263 -5.98 16.37 -8.95
C ASP A 263 -7.02 15.24 -9.01
N ASN A 264 -7.17 14.66 -10.20
CA ASN A 264 -8.02 13.51 -10.46
C ASN A 264 -7.36 12.24 -9.91
N GLU A 265 -7.11 12.17 -8.59
CA GLU A 265 -6.42 11.06 -7.91
C GLU A 265 -7.36 9.92 -7.52
N VAL A 266 -6.88 8.67 -7.56
CA VAL A 266 -7.71 7.45 -7.39
C VAL A 266 -8.43 7.40 -6.05
N HIS A 267 -7.77 7.92 -5.02
CA HIS A 267 -8.29 7.93 -3.66
C HIS A 267 -9.44 8.94 -3.48
N ARG A 268 -9.59 9.94 -4.35
CA ARG A 268 -10.60 11.02 -4.24
C ARG A 268 -11.93 10.71 -4.93
N SER A 269 -12.06 9.54 -5.56
CA SER A 269 -13.33 9.06 -6.11
C SER A 269 -13.97 8.06 -5.17
N ALA A 270 -15.31 7.99 -5.20
CA ALA A 270 -16.04 6.98 -4.47
C ALA A 270 -15.55 5.58 -4.86
N CYS A 271 -14.99 4.87 -3.89
CA CYS A 271 -14.50 3.50 -4.03
C CYS A 271 -15.48 2.53 -3.34
N GLY A 272 -15.73 1.40 -3.96
CA GLY A 272 -16.36 0.27 -3.32
C GLY A 272 -15.36 -0.52 -2.48
N ALA A 273 -15.87 -1.45 -1.67
CA ALA A 273 -15.01 -2.45 -1.03
C ALA A 273 -14.23 -3.27 -2.07
N VAL A 274 -14.80 -3.47 -3.27
CA VAL A 274 -14.13 -4.16 -4.38
C VAL A 274 -12.83 -3.50 -4.83
N ASP A 275 -12.73 -2.18 -4.76
CA ASP A 275 -11.49 -1.47 -5.08
C ASP A 275 -10.39 -1.70 -4.05
N ALA A 276 -10.74 -2.13 -2.83
CA ALA A 276 -9.77 -2.49 -1.81
C ALA A 276 -9.36 -3.95 -1.87
N GLU A 277 -10.23 -4.82 -2.40
CA GLU A 277 -9.92 -6.23 -2.64
C GLU A 277 -8.93 -6.40 -3.80
N ASP A 278 -8.91 -5.42 -4.71
CA ASP A 278 -8.21 -5.47 -5.98
C ASP A 278 -6.76 -5.00 -5.94
#